data_AF-A0AAF5DNZ9-F1
#
_entry.id   AF-A0AAF5DNZ9-F1
#
_cell.length_a   1.000
_cell.length_b   1.000
_cell.length_c   1.000
_cell.angle_alpha   90.00
_cell.angle_beta   90.00
_cell.angle_gamma   90.00
#
_symmetry.space_group_name_H-M   'P 1'
#
loop_
_entity.id
_entity.type
_entity.pdbx_description
1 polymer ?
#
loop_
_entity_poly.entity_id
_entity_poly.type
_entity_poly.pdbx_seq_one_letter_code
_entity_poly.pdbx_strand_id
1 'polypeptide(L)'
;MSGIVSQQICTLPPDFWCESEDIATECTESLKYCESYKKNIENNRNKINLKASFEALCSDSMAFVFNRLSKTILSNKDSLETVNFEAVPWGLAKRKENGQVQCQHGIKECQFNTLFSCSNYIIKNDYNRAKFFSCGMKQIIYNIKAKDIINKCGILKSILTKEETELISDCINSTKGILLQEEAETATKQILNSPHFVPQILIGDNDKTMDMQIYQLLLKEKPNIWKTSLQNIKSGGSKVNNCTTPPDFWCSTEKISNECFSNDMCIKYKNKILNKKINLNILYDPEEPITQRMITESLKNNFINNDAYNIQKIFTLKLTPIWNEWNKNECNTRITKSCRNIAVYHCISKHLDNLKTSTNLQMCLMESKLNKNKMAFDALNEECRKKFFNLPLPIKNTILKCTHGNNYNSLIKEHENFLSTITPDKMTKEPWLLINSYSLSNAQNYLPILDKMICIWYNGKDHDRNFCGRCEYEESRC
;
A
#
# COMPACT_ATOMS: atom_id res chain seq x y z
N MET A 1 -3.91 6.93 -44.87
CA MET A 1 -4.83 6.47 -43.82
C MET A 1 -4.05 6.36 -42.52
N SER A 2 -3.96 7.45 -41.76
CA SER A 2 -3.46 7.38 -40.37
C SER A 2 -4.56 6.69 -39.57
N GLY A 3 -4.39 5.38 -39.32
CA GLY A 3 -5.29 4.65 -38.44
C GLY A 3 -5.33 5.40 -37.11
N ILE A 4 -6.52 5.84 -36.71
CA ILE A 4 -6.76 6.28 -35.34
C ILE A 4 -6.57 5.02 -34.52
N VAL A 5 -5.34 4.78 -34.05
CA VAL A 5 -5.08 3.80 -33.00
C VAL A 5 -5.94 4.31 -31.86
N SER A 6 -7.06 3.66 -31.60
CA SER A 6 -7.87 3.98 -30.44
C SER A 6 -6.97 3.75 -29.23
N GLN A 7 -6.49 4.84 -28.66
CA GLN A 7 -5.48 4.78 -27.62
C GLN A 7 -6.06 3.97 -26.47
N GLN A 8 -5.42 2.84 -26.17
CA GLN A 8 -5.93 1.89 -25.20
C GLN A 8 -5.84 2.53 -23.82
N ILE A 9 -6.99 2.95 -23.27
CA ILE A 9 -7.05 3.52 -21.92
C ILE A 9 -6.37 2.55 -20.94
N CYS A 10 -5.38 3.08 -20.22
CA CYS A 10 -4.59 2.38 -19.22
C CYS A 10 -5.46 1.71 -18.15
N THR A 11 -5.13 0.46 -17.81
CA THR A 11 -5.83 -0.34 -16.79
C THR A 11 -5.01 -0.55 -15.53
N LEU A 12 -3.81 0.04 -15.45
CA LEU A 12 -3.03 0.05 -14.21
C LEU A 12 -3.76 0.86 -13.14
N PRO A 13 -3.71 0.42 -11.87
CA PRO A 13 -4.10 1.28 -10.76
C PRO A 13 -3.32 2.61 -10.73
N PRO A 14 -3.96 3.72 -10.33
CA PRO A 14 -3.34 5.06 -10.31
C PRO A 14 -2.03 5.15 -9.52
N ASP A 15 -1.88 4.32 -8.50
CA ASP A 15 -0.66 4.14 -7.72
C ASP A 15 0.59 3.96 -8.58
N PHE A 16 0.44 3.44 -9.80
CA PHE A 16 1.53 3.13 -10.72
C PHE A 16 1.69 4.11 -11.87
N TRP A 17 0.85 5.14 -11.96
CA TRP A 17 0.79 6.00 -13.16
C TRP A 17 2.02 6.87 -13.36
N CYS A 18 2.82 7.06 -12.32
CA CYS A 18 4.06 7.83 -12.38
C CYS A 18 5.31 6.97 -12.11
N GLU A 19 5.25 5.68 -12.45
CA GLU A 19 6.39 4.75 -12.24
C GLU A 19 7.46 4.84 -13.34
N SER A 20 7.11 5.36 -14.51
CA SER A 20 8.05 5.67 -15.59
C SER A 20 7.45 6.71 -16.54
N GLU A 21 8.29 7.32 -17.38
CA GLU A 21 7.82 8.25 -18.42
C GLU A 21 6.88 7.58 -19.43
N ASP A 22 7.13 6.30 -19.75
CA ASP A 22 6.29 5.52 -20.66
C ASP A 22 4.89 5.30 -20.07
N ILE A 23 4.80 4.87 -18.80
CA ILE A 23 3.51 4.65 -18.13
C ILE A 23 2.78 5.98 -17.90
N ALA A 24 3.50 7.03 -17.51
CA ALA A 24 2.90 8.35 -17.35
C ALA A 24 2.27 8.84 -18.66
N THR A 25 2.97 8.69 -19.78
CA THR A 25 2.45 9.06 -21.09
C THR A 25 1.28 8.18 -21.52
N GLU A 26 1.36 6.87 -21.29
CA GLU A 26 0.30 5.91 -21.62
C GLU A 26 -0.99 6.18 -20.82
N CYS A 27 -0.86 6.41 -19.50
CA CYS A 27 -1.99 6.52 -18.59
C CYS A 27 -2.55 7.94 -18.47
N THR A 28 -1.74 8.98 -18.73
CA THR A 28 -2.13 10.39 -18.53
C THR A 28 -2.02 11.26 -19.79
N GLU A 29 -1.79 10.64 -20.96
CA GLU A 29 -1.66 11.27 -22.28
C GLU A 29 -0.43 12.19 -22.45
N SER A 30 0.30 12.51 -21.38
CA SER A 30 1.56 13.28 -21.39
C SER A 30 2.33 13.12 -20.07
N LEU A 31 3.55 13.67 -19.97
CA LEU A 31 4.29 13.67 -18.69
C LEU A 31 3.82 14.75 -17.69
N LYS A 32 2.99 15.71 -18.11
CA LYS A 32 2.67 16.93 -17.35
C LYS A 32 2.10 16.67 -15.97
N TYR A 33 1.25 15.64 -15.82
CA TYR A 33 0.65 15.29 -14.54
C TYR A 33 1.72 14.88 -13.52
N CYS A 34 2.53 13.87 -13.87
CA CYS A 34 3.57 13.33 -13.01
C CYS A 34 4.69 14.34 -12.73
N GLU A 35 5.10 15.11 -13.74
CA GLU A 35 6.07 16.19 -13.61
C GLU A 35 5.59 17.30 -12.67
N SER A 36 4.33 17.75 -12.81
CA SER A 36 3.75 18.77 -11.94
C SER A 36 3.64 18.28 -10.50
N TYR A 37 3.20 17.02 -10.30
CA TYR A 37 3.18 16.39 -8.98
C TYR A 37 4.58 16.35 -8.36
N LYS A 38 5.58 15.83 -9.09
CA LYS A 38 6.98 15.79 -8.65
C LYS A 38 7.48 17.19 -8.25
N LYS A 39 7.22 18.20 -9.09
CA LYS A 39 7.63 19.59 -8.83
C LYS A 39 6.95 20.18 -7.60
N ASN A 40 5.68 19.87 -7.37
CA ASN A 40 4.97 20.30 -6.17
C ASN A 40 5.55 19.68 -4.89
N ILE A 41 5.90 18.39 -4.93
CA ILE A 41 6.57 17.74 -3.80
C ILE A 41 7.98 18.30 -3.55
N GLU A 42 8.76 18.57 -4.60
CA GLU A 42 10.07 19.25 -4.47
C GLU A 42 9.94 20.62 -3.79
N ASN A 43 8.96 21.42 -4.23
CA ASN A 43 8.66 22.72 -3.63
C ASN A 43 8.20 22.59 -2.16
N ASN A 44 7.64 21.44 -1.78
CA ASN A 44 7.30 21.10 -0.39
C ASN A 44 8.44 20.36 0.33
N ARG A 45 9.70 20.74 0.06
CA ARG A 45 10.91 20.18 0.69
C ARG A 45 11.06 18.67 0.49
N ASN A 46 10.60 18.16 -0.66
CA ASN A 46 10.58 16.73 -1.01
C ASN A 46 9.72 15.86 -0.08
N LYS A 47 8.72 16.45 0.59
CA LYS A 47 7.84 15.72 1.51
C LYS A 47 6.39 15.75 1.09
N ILE A 48 5.71 14.63 1.29
CA ILE A 48 4.24 14.53 1.21
C ILE A 48 3.69 14.88 2.59
N ASN A 49 2.76 15.83 2.67
CA ASN A 49 2.13 16.18 3.94
C ASN A 49 1.18 15.04 4.38
N LEU A 50 1.25 14.65 5.65
CA LEU A 50 0.34 13.70 6.28
C LEU A 50 -0.21 14.35 7.56
N LYS A 51 -1.47 14.77 7.52
CA LYS A 51 -2.14 15.35 8.68
C LYS A 51 -3.04 14.30 9.30
N ALA A 52 -3.01 14.16 10.62
CA ALA A 52 -3.92 13.29 11.35
C ALA A 52 -4.78 14.11 12.31
N SER A 53 -6.10 14.10 12.08
CA SER A 53 -7.08 14.66 13.02
C SER A 53 -7.47 13.60 14.04
N PHE A 54 -7.30 13.91 15.32
CA PHE A 54 -7.52 12.97 16.42
C PHE A 54 -7.96 13.69 17.71
N GLU A 55 -8.34 12.90 18.71
CA GLU A 55 -8.61 13.37 20.08
C GLU A 55 -7.67 12.68 21.06
N ALA A 56 -7.02 13.44 21.93
CA ALA A 56 -5.98 12.91 22.81
C ALA A 56 -6.47 11.81 23.79
N LEU A 57 -7.75 11.82 24.17
CA LEU A 57 -8.36 10.84 25.08
C LEU A 57 -9.33 9.86 24.40
N CYS A 58 -9.46 9.89 23.08
CA CYS A 58 -10.25 8.89 22.35
C CYS A 58 -9.48 7.58 22.22
N SER A 59 -10.13 6.45 22.53
CA SER A 59 -9.54 5.10 22.44
C SER A 59 -8.96 4.80 21.06
N ASP A 60 -9.72 5.09 20.01
CA ASP A 60 -9.35 4.76 18.63
C ASP A 60 -8.21 5.66 18.15
N SER A 61 -8.22 6.92 18.57
CA SER A 61 -7.12 7.85 18.33
C SER A 61 -5.83 7.38 19.01
N MET A 62 -5.91 6.91 20.26
CA MET A 62 -4.77 6.31 20.96
C MET A 62 -4.29 5.03 20.26
N ALA A 63 -5.19 4.15 19.86
CA ALA A 63 -4.88 2.91 19.16
C ALA A 63 -4.16 3.19 17.83
N PHE A 64 -4.66 4.10 17.01
CA PHE A 64 -3.99 4.56 15.79
C PHE A 64 -2.57 5.07 16.07
N VAL A 65 -2.40 5.94 17.07
CA VAL A 65 -1.07 6.49 17.38
C VAL A 65 -0.12 5.41 17.86
N PHE A 66 -0.56 4.49 18.73
CA PHE A 66 0.31 3.47 19.33
C PHE A 66 0.60 2.31 18.41
N ASN A 67 -0.42 1.81 17.72
CA ASN A 67 -0.34 0.56 16.96
C ASN A 67 0.08 0.78 15.52
N ARG A 68 -0.19 1.97 14.95
CA ARG A 68 0.10 2.27 13.55
C ARG A 68 1.16 3.34 13.45
N LEU A 69 0.81 4.58 13.76
CA LEU A 69 1.63 5.74 13.45
C LEU A 69 3.02 5.71 14.14
N SER A 70 3.06 5.42 15.45
CA SER A 70 4.33 5.39 16.20
C SER A 70 5.24 4.23 15.80
N LYS A 71 4.69 3.09 15.36
CA LYS A 71 5.45 1.90 14.95
C LYS A 71 5.91 1.94 13.49
N THR A 72 5.46 2.95 12.74
CA THR A 72 5.74 3.09 11.30
C THR A 72 6.44 4.41 11.02
N ILE A 73 5.67 5.47 10.74
CA ILE A 73 6.21 6.79 10.37
C ILE A 73 7.11 7.35 11.46
N LEU A 74 6.64 7.42 12.72
CA LEU A 74 7.34 8.21 13.74
C LEU A 74 8.57 7.52 14.34
N SER A 75 8.75 6.22 14.09
CA SER A 75 9.94 5.46 14.49
C SER A 75 10.93 5.23 13.35
N ASN A 76 10.56 5.56 12.10
CA ASN A 76 11.41 5.39 10.92
C ASN A 76 11.86 6.75 10.36
N LYS A 77 13.17 7.01 10.38
CA LYS A 77 13.75 8.25 9.85
C LYS A 77 13.52 8.40 8.35
N ASP A 78 13.64 7.32 7.57
CA ASP A 78 13.44 7.36 6.12
C ASP A 78 11.99 7.71 5.77
N SER A 79 11.04 7.27 6.60
CA SER A 79 9.63 7.67 6.46
C SER A 79 9.44 9.16 6.76
N LEU A 80 10.08 9.71 7.79
CA LEU A 80 10.04 11.14 8.12
C LEU A 80 10.79 12.04 7.14
N GLU A 81 11.69 11.48 6.32
CA GLU A 81 12.30 12.17 5.18
C GLU A 81 11.35 12.26 3.99
N THR A 82 10.40 11.34 3.87
CA THR A 82 9.41 11.30 2.77
C THR A 82 8.11 12.00 3.16
N VAL A 83 7.73 11.92 4.44
CA VAL A 83 6.45 12.39 4.93
C VAL A 83 6.66 13.49 5.97
N ASN A 84 5.98 14.62 5.77
CA ASN A 84 5.86 15.66 6.79
C ASN A 84 4.61 15.38 7.62
N PHE A 85 4.79 14.75 8.78
CA PHE A 85 3.70 14.45 9.70
C PHE A 85 3.30 15.68 10.52
N GLU A 86 2.00 15.95 10.57
CA GLU A 86 1.37 16.98 11.39
C GLU A 86 0.25 16.39 12.25
N ALA A 87 0.36 16.58 13.56
CA ALA A 87 -0.68 16.20 14.51
C ALA A 87 -1.71 17.33 14.62
N VAL A 88 -2.99 17.03 14.36
CA VAL A 88 -4.11 17.97 14.45
C VAL A 88 -5.07 17.56 15.58
N PRO A 89 -4.81 17.98 16.83
CA PRO A 89 -5.56 17.54 18.00
C PRO A 89 -6.81 18.41 18.21
N TRP A 90 -7.95 17.95 17.70
CA TRP A 90 -9.25 18.61 17.88
C TRP A 90 -10.39 17.61 17.77
N GLY A 91 -10.41 16.85 16.67
CA GLY A 91 -11.37 15.78 16.44
C GLY A 91 -12.83 16.23 16.41
N LEU A 92 -13.66 15.71 17.33
CA LEU A 92 -15.09 16.01 17.42
C LEU A 92 -15.40 17.05 18.50
N ALA A 93 -14.38 17.73 19.04
CA ALA A 93 -14.57 18.88 19.91
C ALA A 93 -15.45 19.95 19.24
N LYS A 94 -16.19 20.68 20.07
CA LYS A 94 -17.12 21.75 19.65
C LYS A 94 -16.73 23.06 20.28
N ARG A 95 -16.88 24.15 19.53
CA ARG A 95 -16.81 25.51 20.08
C ARG A 95 -18.20 25.95 20.53
N LYS A 96 -18.32 26.37 21.79
CA LYS A 96 -19.54 26.99 22.32
C LYS A 96 -19.66 28.44 21.84
N GLU A 97 -20.86 29.00 21.94
CA GLU A 97 -21.13 30.40 21.55
C GLU A 97 -20.24 31.42 22.27
N ASN A 98 -19.85 31.14 23.52
CA ASN A 98 -18.93 31.98 24.29
C ASN A 98 -17.44 31.80 23.91
N GLY A 99 -17.14 31.04 22.84
CA GLY A 99 -15.80 30.75 22.36
C GLY A 99 -15.07 29.61 23.09
N GLN A 100 -15.63 29.07 24.19
CA GLN A 100 -15.00 27.97 24.93
C GLN A 100 -15.04 26.67 24.13
N VAL A 101 -13.94 25.91 24.19
CA VAL A 101 -13.82 24.58 23.57
C VAL A 101 -14.39 23.52 24.51
N GLN A 102 -15.27 22.68 23.97
CA GLN A 102 -15.83 21.50 24.62
C GLN A 102 -15.35 20.24 23.90
N CYS A 103 -14.42 19.51 24.52
CA CYS A 103 -13.93 18.23 24.02
C CYS A 103 -14.84 17.07 24.46
N GLN A 104 -14.85 15.98 23.68
CA GLN A 104 -15.75 14.85 23.89
C GLN A 104 -15.50 14.14 25.23
N HIS A 105 -14.24 14.04 25.66
CA HIS A 105 -13.85 13.37 26.91
C HIS A 105 -13.47 14.37 28.02
N GLY A 106 -13.98 15.61 27.92
CA GLY A 106 -13.86 16.64 28.96
C GLY A 106 -12.57 17.45 28.94
N ILE A 107 -12.38 18.28 29.97
CA ILE A 107 -11.37 19.35 29.96
C ILE A 107 -9.92 18.85 29.87
N LYS A 108 -9.62 17.65 30.38
CA LYS A 108 -8.28 17.06 30.28
C LYS A 108 -7.89 16.78 28.83
N GLU A 109 -8.83 16.32 28.01
CA GLU A 109 -8.59 16.14 26.57
C GLU A 109 -8.21 17.48 25.94
N CYS A 110 -8.96 18.55 26.22
CA CYS A 110 -8.66 19.88 25.69
C CYS A 110 -7.27 20.37 26.11
N GLN A 111 -6.84 20.09 27.34
CA GLN A 111 -5.49 20.43 27.82
C GLN A 111 -4.40 19.66 27.07
N PHE A 112 -4.60 18.36 26.80
CA PHE A 112 -3.66 17.58 26.00
C PHE A 112 -3.68 18.00 24.52
N ASN A 113 -4.85 18.30 23.97
CA ASN A 113 -4.97 18.79 22.61
C ASN A 113 -4.23 20.12 22.43
N THR A 114 -4.36 21.03 23.40
CA THR A 114 -3.62 22.30 23.43
C THR A 114 -2.12 22.07 23.57
N LEU A 115 -1.67 21.15 24.45
CA LEU A 115 -0.26 20.75 24.55
C LEU A 115 0.29 20.28 23.21
N PHE A 116 -0.42 19.39 22.51
CA PHE A 116 0.05 18.87 21.23
C PHE A 116 0.08 19.93 20.15
N SER A 117 -0.91 20.84 20.10
CA SER A 117 -0.89 21.99 19.18
C SER A 117 0.31 22.91 19.44
N CYS A 118 0.55 23.26 20.71
CA CYS A 118 1.70 24.07 21.12
C CYS A 118 3.03 23.39 20.77
N SER A 119 3.18 22.11 21.10
CA SER A 119 4.40 21.36 20.78
C SER A 119 4.62 21.21 19.27
N ASN A 120 3.54 21.03 18.49
CA ASN A 120 3.62 20.92 17.04
C ASN A 120 4.08 22.24 16.41
N TYR A 121 3.60 23.37 16.95
CA TYR A 121 3.98 24.71 16.51
C TYR A 121 5.43 25.07 16.88
N ILE A 122 5.87 24.71 18.10
CA ILE A 122 7.16 25.14 18.66
C ILE A 122 8.33 24.27 18.19
N ILE A 123 8.18 22.94 18.22
CA ILE A 123 9.28 22.00 17.93
C ILE A 123 9.54 21.97 16.42
N LYS A 124 10.61 22.64 15.98
CA LYS A 124 10.94 22.76 14.55
C LYS A 124 11.56 21.49 13.97
N ASN A 125 12.30 20.74 14.77
CA ASN A 125 12.89 19.49 14.33
C ASN A 125 11.81 18.40 14.22
N ASP A 126 11.56 17.92 13.00
CA ASP A 126 10.49 16.93 12.70
C ASP A 126 10.61 15.65 13.55
N TYR A 127 11.84 15.18 13.78
CA TYR A 127 12.08 13.96 14.52
C TYR A 127 11.81 14.13 16.03
N ASN A 128 12.24 15.26 16.60
CA ASN A 128 11.94 15.59 18.00
C ASN A 128 10.44 15.84 18.20
N ARG A 129 9.78 16.50 17.23
CA ARG A 129 8.32 16.71 17.25
C ARG A 129 7.57 15.37 17.25
N ALA A 130 7.96 14.45 16.37
CA ALA A 130 7.43 13.08 16.31
C ALA A 130 7.65 12.31 17.62
N LYS A 131 8.88 12.33 18.15
CA LYS A 131 9.22 11.65 19.42
C LYS A 131 8.44 12.21 20.62
N PHE A 132 8.33 13.54 20.71
CA PHE A 132 7.59 14.21 21.77
C PHE A 132 6.12 13.81 21.71
N PHE A 133 5.51 13.87 20.51
CA PHE A 133 4.13 13.46 20.29
C PHE A 133 3.87 11.99 20.66
N SER A 134 4.66 11.06 20.13
CA SER A 134 4.55 9.62 20.46
C SER A 134 4.73 9.33 21.94
N CYS A 135 5.68 9.99 22.61
CA CYS A 135 5.87 9.84 24.05
C CYS A 135 4.68 10.43 24.81
N GLY A 136 4.23 11.64 24.46
CA GLY A 136 3.16 12.33 25.13
C GLY A 136 1.85 11.55 25.08
N MET A 137 1.48 11.05 23.89
CA MET A 137 0.31 10.18 23.74
C MET A 137 0.41 8.95 24.65
N LYS A 138 1.59 8.32 24.76
CA LYS A 138 1.81 7.18 25.67
C LYS A 138 1.72 7.53 27.15
N GLN A 139 1.97 8.79 27.53
CA GLN A 139 1.87 9.21 28.94
C GLN A 139 0.43 9.52 29.37
N ILE A 140 -0.45 9.84 28.43
CA ILE A 140 -1.84 10.21 28.71
C ILE A 140 -2.61 9.07 29.40
N ILE A 141 -2.31 7.81 29.07
CA ILE A 141 -2.96 6.63 29.68
C ILE A 141 -2.76 6.55 31.21
N TYR A 142 -1.72 7.21 31.73
CA TYR A 142 -1.41 7.25 33.17
C TYR A 142 -2.10 8.43 33.89
N ASN A 143 -3.09 9.07 33.26
CA ASN A 143 -3.87 10.17 33.83
C ASN A 143 -3.01 11.34 34.35
N ILE A 144 -1.89 11.59 33.66
CA ILE A 144 -0.91 12.61 34.00
C ILE A 144 -1.41 14.03 33.68
N LYS A 145 -0.81 15.09 34.24
CA LYS A 145 -1.10 16.46 33.80
C LYS A 145 -0.32 16.80 32.53
N ALA A 146 -0.89 17.64 31.66
CA ALA A 146 -0.24 18.07 30.42
C ALA A 146 1.16 18.69 30.65
N LYS A 147 1.35 19.49 31.71
CA LYS A 147 2.66 20.07 32.05
C LYS A 147 3.72 19.02 32.38
N ASP A 148 3.35 17.93 33.03
CA ASP A 148 4.32 16.88 33.41
C ASP A 148 4.80 16.08 32.18
N ILE A 149 4.02 16.06 31.09
CA ILE A 149 4.45 15.48 29.80
C ILE A 149 5.64 16.26 29.23
N ILE A 150 5.66 17.59 29.37
CA ILE A 150 6.80 18.42 28.91
C ILE A 150 8.10 17.95 29.56
N ASN A 151 8.07 17.71 30.88
CA ASN A 151 9.22 17.20 31.61
C ASN A 151 9.57 15.75 31.20
N LYS A 152 8.60 14.82 31.27
CA LYS A 152 8.85 13.39 31.04
C LYS A 152 9.23 13.05 29.60
N CYS A 153 8.61 13.72 28.63
CA CYS A 153 8.78 13.45 27.21
C CYS A 153 9.67 14.46 26.50
N GLY A 154 9.94 15.61 27.09
CA GLY A 154 10.86 16.61 26.56
C GLY A 154 12.21 16.56 27.27
N ILE A 155 12.26 17.11 28.48
CA ILE A 155 13.51 17.33 29.25
C ILE A 155 14.22 16.02 29.56
N LEU A 156 13.54 15.08 30.24
CA LEU A 156 14.15 13.81 30.69
C LEU A 156 14.57 12.88 29.55
N LYS A 157 14.11 13.14 28.33
CA LYS A 157 14.47 12.38 27.12
C LYS A 157 15.40 13.14 26.19
N SER A 158 15.84 14.34 26.58
CA SER A 158 16.67 15.23 25.75
C SER A 158 16.07 15.47 24.36
N ILE A 159 14.74 15.59 24.29
CA ILE A 159 14.00 15.85 23.05
C ILE A 159 13.79 17.34 22.85
N LEU A 160 13.50 18.07 23.93
CA LEU A 160 13.29 19.52 23.90
C LEU A 160 14.54 20.26 24.35
N THR A 161 14.81 21.40 23.73
CA THR A 161 15.73 22.38 24.30
C THR A 161 15.10 23.07 25.53
N LYS A 162 15.92 23.79 26.29
CA LYS A 162 15.43 24.61 27.40
C LYS A 162 14.43 25.68 26.91
N GLU A 163 14.75 26.34 25.80
CA GLU A 163 13.89 27.35 25.17
C GLU A 163 12.55 26.75 24.71
N GLU A 164 12.58 25.62 24.00
CA GLU A 164 11.34 24.96 23.56
C GLU A 164 10.46 24.54 24.74
N THR A 165 11.08 24.08 25.83
CA THR A 165 10.38 23.70 27.07
C THR A 165 9.62 24.89 27.69
N GLU A 166 10.29 26.03 27.81
CA GLU A 166 9.71 27.27 28.35
C GLU A 166 8.57 27.76 27.46
N LEU A 167 8.81 27.84 26.14
CA LEU A 167 7.80 28.26 25.16
C LEU A 167 6.56 27.35 25.16
N ILE A 168 6.73 26.02 25.27
CA ILE A 168 5.59 25.09 25.31
C ILE A 168 4.81 25.27 26.61
N SER A 169 5.49 25.40 27.75
CA SER A 169 4.85 25.61 29.05
C SER A 169 3.99 26.88 29.07
N ASP A 170 4.50 27.96 28.47
CA ASP A 170 3.79 29.24 28.38
C ASP A 170 2.63 29.17 27.39
N CYS A 171 2.83 28.51 26.25
CA CYS A 171 1.82 28.39 25.20
C CYS A 171 0.50 27.77 25.70
N ILE A 172 0.55 26.69 26.51
CA ILE A 172 -0.61 25.89 26.91
C ILE A 172 -1.74 26.68 27.57
N ASN A 173 -1.41 27.72 28.35
CA ASN A 173 -2.40 28.54 29.06
C ASN A 173 -2.47 29.99 28.54
N SER A 174 -1.90 30.24 27.36
CA SER A 174 -1.86 31.57 26.76
C SER A 174 -2.89 31.73 25.64
N THR A 175 -3.09 32.98 25.21
CA THR A 175 -3.83 33.29 23.99
C THR A 175 -3.30 32.53 22.77
N LYS A 176 -1.98 32.25 22.70
CA LYS A 176 -1.41 31.46 21.59
C LYS A 176 -1.94 30.03 21.59
N GLY A 177 -2.11 29.40 22.76
CA GLY A 177 -2.73 28.06 22.86
C GLY A 177 -4.17 28.05 22.35
N ILE A 178 -4.95 29.09 22.64
CA ILE A 178 -6.33 29.25 22.14
C ILE A 178 -6.35 29.38 20.62
N LEU A 179 -5.50 30.26 20.05
CA LEU A 179 -5.40 30.45 18.59
C LEU A 179 -4.97 29.16 17.88
N LEU A 180 -4.02 28.41 18.44
CA LEU A 180 -3.60 27.13 17.87
C LEU A 180 -4.72 26.07 17.90
N GLN A 181 -5.63 26.13 18.87
CA GLN A 181 -6.82 25.28 18.88
C GLN A 181 -7.88 25.72 17.86
N GLU A 182 -7.98 27.02 17.53
CA GLU A 182 -8.79 27.51 16.40
C GLU A 182 -8.22 27.08 15.04
N GLU A 183 -6.90 27.12 14.90
CA GLU A 183 -6.19 26.57 13.74
C GLU A 183 -6.47 25.05 13.61
N ALA A 184 -6.38 24.31 14.72
CA ALA A 184 -6.68 22.88 14.74
C ALA A 184 -8.14 22.56 14.38
N GLU A 185 -9.11 23.33 14.89
CA GLU A 185 -10.52 23.20 14.50
C GLU A 185 -10.70 23.37 12.97
N THR A 186 -10.06 24.38 12.41
CA THR A 186 -10.15 24.68 10.97
C THR A 186 -9.50 23.59 10.13
N ALA A 187 -8.31 23.12 10.54
CA ALA A 187 -7.63 22.00 9.89
C ALA A 187 -8.44 20.70 9.98
N THR A 188 -9.07 20.42 11.12
CA THR A 188 -9.93 19.23 11.28
C THR A 188 -11.11 19.22 10.30
N LYS A 189 -11.72 20.38 10.00
CA LYS A 189 -12.78 20.47 8.96
C LYS A 189 -12.27 20.10 7.56
N GLN A 190 -11.00 20.34 7.26
CA GLN A 190 -10.37 19.93 6.00
C GLN A 190 -10.03 18.45 5.97
N ILE A 191 -9.87 17.80 7.12
CA ILE A 191 -9.47 16.38 7.23
C ILE A 191 -10.69 15.45 7.33
N LEU A 192 -11.66 15.74 8.19
CA LEU A 192 -12.74 14.79 8.50
C LEU A 192 -13.74 14.65 7.37
N ASN A 193 -13.92 13.44 6.89
CA ASN A 193 -14.99 13.03 5.99
C ASN A 193 -16.25 12.68 6.80
N SER A 194 -17.41 12.67 6.13
CA SER A 194 -18.61 12.04 6.66
C SER A 194 -18.57 10.52 6.40
N PRO A 195 -18.99 9.67 7.36
CA PRO A 195 -19.39 10.01 8.73
C PRO A 195 -18.21 10.48 9.59
N HIS A 196 -18.46 11.44 10.48
CA HIS A 196 -17.41 11.99 11.34
C HIS A 196 -16.99 10.97 12.41
N PHE A 197 -15.77 10.46 12.29
CA PHE A 197 -15.07 9.67 13.30
C PHE A 197 -13.63 10.17 13.41
N VAL A 198 -12.97 9.80 14.50
CA VAL A 198 -11.54 10.04 14.70
C VAL A 198 -10.85 8.75 15.12
N PRO A 199 -9.62 8.51 14.65
CA PRO A 199 -8.81 9.40 13.83
C PRO A 199 -9.13 9.30 12.34
N GLN A 200 -8.90 10.40 11.62
CA GLN A 200 -8.83 10.40 10.16
C GLN A 200 -7.57 11.12 9.70
N ILE A 201 -7.07 10.75 8.52
CA ILE A 201 -5.87 11.29 7.90
C ILE A 201 -6.18 12.00 6.58
N LEU A 202 -5.37 13.02 6.28
CA LEU A 202 -5.31 13.70 4.99
C LEU A 202 -3.88 13.52 4.44
N ILE A 203 -3.78 13.10 3.17
CA ILE A 203 -2.51 12.88 2.48
C ILE A 203 -2.40 13.90 1.32
N GLY A 204 -1.38 14.75 1.38
CA GLY A 204 -1.27 15.95 0.56
C GLY A 204 -2.04 17.13 1.15
N ASP A 205 -2.18 18.21 0.37
CA ASP A 205 -2.84 19.46 0.78
C ASP A 205 -4.10 19.77 -0.02
N ASN A 206 -4.50 18.87 -0.91
CA ASN A 206 -5.74 18.93 -1.67
C ASN A 206 -6.93 18.44 -0.85
N ASP A 207 -8.10 18.32 -1.49
CA ASP A 207 -9.31 17.87 -0.80
C ASP A 207 -9.20 16.45 -0.20
N LYS A 208 -9.99 16.20 0.84
CA LYS A 208 -10.09 14.91 1.53
C LYS A 208 -10.87 13.86 0.74
N THR A 209 -10.63 12.60 1.05
CA THR A 209 -11.44 11.47 0.60
C THR A 209 -11.47 10.36 1.65
N MET A 210 -12.56 9.58 1.68
CA MET A 210 -12.65 8.40 2.52
C MET A 210 -11.62 7.33 2.13
N ASP A 211 -11.21 7.28 0.85
CA ASP A 211 -10.17 6.37 0.36
C ASP A 211 -8.82 6.54 1.09
N MET A 212 -8.52 7.72 1.64
CA MET A 212 -7.30 7.94 2.40
C MET A 212 -7.30 7.18 3.74
N GLN A 213 -8.46 6.80 4.29
CA GLN A 213 -8.52 6.30 5.67
C GLN A 213 -7.95 4.88 5.81
N ILE A 214 -8.07 4.04 4.77
CA ILE A 214 -7.41 2.72 4.77
C ILE A 214 -5.88 2.84 4.85
N TYR A 215 -5.29 3.96 4.44
CA TYR A 215 -3.83 4.16 4.47
C TYR A 215 -3.29 4.25 5.90
N GLN A 216 -4.15 4.40 6.92
CA GLN A 216 -3.76 4.19 8.31
C GLN A 216 -3.13 2.80 8.52
N LEU A 217 -3.58 1.78 7.76
CA LEU A 217 -3.08 0.41 7.80
C LEU A 217 -1.84 0.20 6.93
N LEU A 218 -1.47 1.18 6.10
CA LEU A 218 -0.44 1.07 5.05
C LEU A 218 0.76 2.01 5.31
N LEU A 219 0.80 2.65 6.49
CA LEU A 219 1.80 3.66 6.85
C LEU A 219 3.24 3.12 6.88
N LYS A 220 3.44 1.80 6.93
CA LYS A 220 4.77 1.20 6.87
C LYS A 220 5.30 1.12 5.44
N GLU A 221 4.46 0.68 4.49
CA GLU A 221 4.86 0.40 3.11
C GLU A 221 4.79 1.65 2.24
N LYS A 222 3.70 2.44 2.34
CA LYS A 222 3.38 3.52 1.39
C LYS A 222 4.41 4.66 1.31
N PRO A 223 5.01 5.16 2.41
CA PRO A 223 6.06 6.18 2.31
C PRO A 223 7.23 5.75 1.42
N ASN A 224 7.73 4.52 1.59
CA ASN A 224 8.84 4.02 0.79
C ASN A 224 8.45 3.84 -0.68
N ILE A 225 7.22 3.41 -0.92
CA ILE A 225 6.65 3.30 -2.27
C ILE A 225 6.58 4.67 -2.95
N TRP A 226 6.02 5.67 -2.28
CA TRP A 226 5.95 7.04 -2.83
C TRP A 226 7.33 7.65 -3.05
N LYS A 227 8.29 7.41 -2.13
CA LYS A 227 9.69 7.82 -2.31
C LYS A 227 10.26 7.25 -3.61
N THR A 228 10.02 5.96 -3.86
CA THR A 228 10.46 5.27 -5.09
C THR A 228 9.77 5.85 -6.33
N SER A 229 8.45 6.00 -6.32
CA SER A 229 7.71 6.59 -7.45
C SER A 229 8.22 8.00 -7.78
N LEU A 230 8.47 8.82 -6.77
CA LEU A 230 9.03 10.18 -6.94
C LEU A 230 10.45 10.18 -7.51
N GLN A 231 11.25 9.14 -7.27
CA GLN A 231 12.60 9.02 -7.83
C GLN A 231 12.57 8.61 -9.31
N ASN A 232 11.52 7.93 -9.76
CA ASN A 232 11.38 7.49 -11.15
C ASN A 232 11.01 8.64 -12.12
N ILE A 233 10.46 9.75 -11.60
CA ILE A 233 10.08 10.92 -12.39
C ILE A 233 11.25 11.92 -12.42
N LYS A 234 11.67 12.34 -13.61
CA LYS A 234 12.71 13.35 -13.77
C LYS A 234 12.26 14.71 -13.22
N SER A 235 13.18 15.39 -12.54
CA SER A 235 13.00 16.79 -12.12
C SER A 235 13.02 17.75 -13.32
N GLY A 236 12.50 18.96 -13.12
CA GLY A 236 12.58 20.04 -14.11
C GLY A 236 11.34 20.25 -14.98
N GLY A 237 10.32 19.41 -14.83
CA GLY A 237 9.03 19.60 -15.49
C GLY A 237 8.26 20.84 -15.01
N SER A 238 7.23 21.20 -15.77
CA SER A 238 6.44 22.41 -15.52
C SER A 238 5.27 22.15 -14.57
N LYS A 239 5.06 23.07 -13.62
CA LYS A 239 3.92 23.04 -12.70
C LYS A 239 2.64 23.49 -13.42
N VAL A 240 1.66 22.59 -13.55
CA VAL A 240 0.36 22.88 -14.18
C VAL A 240 -0.79 23.02 -13.19
N ASN A 241 -0.59 22.57 -11.95
CA ASN A 241 -1.53 22.71 -10.83
C ASN A 241 -0.77 22.72 -9.49
N ASN A 242 -1.48 22.85 -8.37
CA ASN A 242 -0.91 22.84 -7.01
C ASN A 242 -1.02 21.49 -6.31
N CYS A 243 -1.26 20.39 -7.03
CA CYS A 243 -1.54 19.11 -6.40
C CYS A 243 -0.31 18.50 -5.73
N THR A 244 -0.44 18.17 -4.43
CA THR A 244 0.54 17.43 -3.62
C THR A 244 -0.01 16.08 -3.15
N THR A 245 -1.26 15.75 -3.50
CA THR A 245 -1.86 14.45 -3.21
C THR A 245 -1.32 13.37 -4.16
N PRO A 246 -0.88 12.21 -3.64
CA PRO A 246 -0.34 11.13 -4.46
C PRO A 246 -1.29 10.63 -5.55
N PRO A 247 -0.76 10.07 -6.66
CA PRO A 247 -1.57 9.47 -7.73
C PRO A 247 -2.61 8.46 -7.26
N ASP A 248 -2.37 7.79 -6.14
CA ASP A 248 -3.27 6.89 -5.44
C ASP A 248 -4.73 7.43 -5.36
N PHE A 249 -4.90 8.76 -5.21
CA PHE A 249 -6.19 9.38 -4.89
C PHE A 249 -6.73 10.33 -5.96
N TRP A 250 -6.03 10.55 -7.09
CA TRP A 250 -6.42 11.61 -8.03
C TRP A 250 -7.87 11.44 -8.53
N CYS A 251 -8.35 10.20 -8.66
CA CYS A 251 -9.69 9.85 -9.12
C CYS A 251 -10.62 9.35 -7.99
N SER A 252 -10.30 9.64 -6.73
CA SER A 252 -11.14 9.26 -5.59
C SER A 252 -12.43 10.08 -5.55
N THR A 253 -12.34 11.40 -5.72
CA THR A 253 -13.49 12.31 -5.79
C THR A 253 -13.37 13.22 -7.02
N GLU A 254 -14.50 13.78 -7.46
CA GLU A 254 -14.51 14.77 -8.54
C GLU A 254 -13.66 15.99 -8.20
N LYS A 255 -13.71 16.45 -6.94
CA LYS A 255 -12.94 17.62 -6.49
C LYS A 255 -11.44 17.37 -6.58
N ILE A 256 -10.93 16.25 -6.05
CA ILE A 256 -9.50 15.90 -6.20
C ILE A 256 -9.16 15.74 -7.69
N SER A 257 -10.03 15.12 -8.49
CA SER A 257 -9.79 14.93 -9.93
C SER A 257 -9.58 16.26 -10.65
N ASN A 258 -10.40 17.27 -10.33
CA ASN A 258 -10.29 18.61 -10.91
C ASN A 258 -9.07 19.39 -10.39
N GLU A 259 -8.71 19.24 -9.11
CA GLU A 259 -7.54 19.91 -8.53
C GLU A 259 -6.21 19.31 -9.01
N CYS A 260 -6.17 17.99 -9.24
CA CYS A 260 -4.95 17.24 -9.49
C CYS A 260 -4.73 16.85 -10.94
N PHE A 261 -5.79 16.58 -11.72
CA PHE A 261 -5.63 16.12 -13.09
C PHE A 261 -6.80 16.51 -14.00
N SER A 262 -7.80 15.63 -14.15
CA SER A 262 -8.99 15.86 -14.98
C SER A 262 -10.13 14.93 -14.58
N ASN A 263 -11.31 15.46 -14.27
CA ASN A 263 -12.47 14.63 -13.97
C ASN A 263 -12.97 13.82 -15.19
N ASP A 264 -12.84 14.35 -16.41
CA ASP A 264 -13.17 13.60 -17.63
C ASP A 264 -12.30 12.34 -17.78
N MET A 265 -11.00 12.47 -17.48
CA MET A 265 -10.10 11.31 -17.44
C MET A 265 -10.47 10.35 -16.30
N CYS A 266 -10.91 10.85 -15.15
CA CYS A 266 -11.36 10.01 -14.04
C CYS A 266 -12.57 9.16 -14.44
N ILE A 267 -13.55 9.76 -15.10
CA ILE A 267 -14.75 9.07 -15.60
C ILE A 267 -14.35 8.02 -16.65
N LYS A 268 -13.51 8.38 -17.64
CA LYS A 268 -13.00 7.45 -18.65
C LYS A 268 -12.27 6.26 -18.02
N TYR A 269 -11.39 6.50 -17.06
CA TYR A 269 -10.65 5.48 -16.34
C TYR A 269 -11.59 4.55 -15.55
N LYS A 270 -12.48 5.11 -14.71
CA LYS A 270 -13.45 4.33 -13.92
C LYS A 270 -14.34 3.46 -14.81
N ASN A 271 -14.81 3.99 -15.94
CA ASN A 271 -15.59 3.22 -16.92
C ASN A 271 -14.77 2.11 -17.57
N LYS A 272 -13.49 2.35 -17.87
CA LYS A 272 -12.60 1.35 -18.47
C LYS A 272 -12.36 0.16 -17.55
N ILE A 273 -12.20 0.38 -16.25
CA ILE A 273 -11.92 -0.69 -15.27
C ILE A 273 -13.18 -1.31 -14.65
N LEU A 274 -14.36 -0.73 -14.90
CA LEU A 274 -15.61 -1.14 -14.28
C LEU A 274 -15.88 -2.65 -14.44
N ASN A 275 -16.08 -3.35 -13.32
CA ASN A 275 -16.33 -4.80 -13.23
C ASN A 275 -15.22 -5.69 -13.80
N LYS A 276 -14.03 -5.14 -14.07
CA LYS A 276 -12.89 -5.93 -14.54
C LYS A 276 -12.07 -6.40 -13.35
N LYS A 277 -11.84 -7.71 -13.29
CA LYS A 277 -10.95 -8.28 -12.29
C LYS A 277 -9.52 -7.80 -12.52
N ILE A 278 -8.80 -7.61 -11.43
CA ILE A 278 -7.39 -7.29 -11.46
C ILE A 278 -6.62 -8.59 -11.73
N ASN A 279 -5.84 -8.62 -12.81
CA ASN A 279 -5.10 -9.81 -13.21
C ASN A 279 -3.72 -9.77 -12.56
N LEU A 280 -3.46 -10.72 -11.67
CA LEU A 280 -2.18 -10.87 -10.99
C LEU A 280 -1.47 -12.10 -11.54
N ASN A 281 -0.20 -11.94 -11.90
CA ASN A 281 0.65 -13.07 -12.28
C ASN A 281 1.94 -13.01 -11.45
N ILE A 282 2.16 -14.02 -10.61
CA ILE A 282 3.36 -14.11 -9.79
C ILE A 282 4.31 -15.10 -10.44
N LEU A 283 5.45 -14.59 -10.90
CA LEU A 283 6.56 -15.38 -11.38
C LEU A 283 7.40 -15.83 -10.20
N TYR A 284 7.77 -17.11 -10.15
CA TYR A 284 8.51 -17.65 -9.01
C TYR A 284 9.41 -18.80 -9.43
N ASP A 285 10.53 -18.96 -8.75
CA ASP A 285 11.39 -20.14 -8.90
C ASP A 285 10.85 -21.27 -8.01
N PRO A 286 10.40 -22.41 -8.57
CA PRO A 286 9.90 -23.52 -7.78
C PRO A 286 11.00 -24.30 -7.03
N GLU A 287 12.28 -24.12 -7.33
CA GLU A 287 13.40 -24.74 -6.59
C GLU A 287 13.88 -23.90 -5.40
N GLU A 288 13.56 -22.61 -5.35
CA GLU A 288 14.06 -21.69 -4.32
C GLU A 288 13.24 -21.78 -3.02
N PRO A 289 13.82 -22.19 -1.87
CA PRO A 289 13.06 -22.33 -0.63
C PRO A 289 12.42 -21.03 -0.13
N ILE A 290 13.06 -19.87 -0.38
CA ILE A 290 12.52 -18.57 0.04
C ILE A 290 11.22 -18.25 -0.71
N THR A 291 11.18 -18.43 -2.04
CA THR A 291 9.98 -18.18 -2.84
C THR A 291 8.86 -19.15 -2.47
N GLN A 292 9.20 -20.42 -2.22
CA GLN A 292 8.25 -21.43 -1.73
C GLN A 292 7.57 -20.96 -0.45
N ARG A 293 8.34 -20.54 0.58
CA ARG A 293 7.78 -20.02 1.85
C ARG A 293 6.99 -18.73 1.66
N MET A 294 7.50 -17.80 0.85
CA MET A 294 6.79 -16.55 0.56
C MET A 294 5.41 -16.81 -0.03
N ILE A 295 5.27 -17.79 -0.93
CA ILE A 295 3.98 -18.13 -1.54
C ILE A 295 3.11 -18.95 -0.59
N THR A 296 3.62 -20.04 -0.01
CA THR A 296 2.82 -21.03 0.73
C THR A 296 2.53 -20.63 2.18
N GLU A 297 3.28 -19.68 2.75
CA GLU A 297 3.06 -19.20 4.12
C GLU A 297 2.54 -17.75 4.10
N SER A 298 3.36 -16.82 3.61
CA SER A 298 3.03 -15.38 3.68
C SER A 298 1.88 -14.99 2.76
N LEU A 299 2.02 -15.17 1.44
CA LEU A 299 0.98 -14.80 0.47
C LEU A 299 -0.27 -15.65 0.62
N LYS A 300 -0.11 -16.95 0.91
CA LYS A 300 -1.24 -17.86 1.15
C LYS A 300 -2.15 -17.32 2.26
N ASN A 301 -1.58 -17.00 3.42
CA ASN A 301 -2.37 -16.62 4.60
C ASN A 301 -2.89 -15.19 4.50
N ASN A 302 -2.06 -14.26 4.02
CA ASN A 302 -2.43 -12.83 4.01
C ASN A 302 -3.31 -12.45 2.80
N PHE A 303 -3.25 -13.21 1.70
CA PHE A 303 -3.89 -12.83 0.44
C PHE A 303 -4.68 -13.97 -0.23
N ILE A 304 -4.05 -15.10 -0.58
CA ILE A 304 -4.68 -16.12 -1.43
C ILE A 304 -5.90 -16.77 -0.76
N ASN A 305 -5.81 -17.05 0.54
CA ASN A 305 -6.91 -17.60 1.33
C ASN A 305 -7.64 -16.53 2.16
N ASN A 306 -7.33 -15.25 1.95
CA ASN A 306 -7.96 -14.17 2.68
C ASN A 306 -9.32 -13.83 2.05
N ASP A 307 -10.40 -14.12 2.76
CA ASP A 307 -11.78 -13.83 2.33
C ASP A 307 -12.30 -12.49 2.87
N ALA A 308 -11.48 -11.71 3.58
CA ALA A 308 -11.87 -10.39 4.07
C ALA A 308 -12.34 -9.50 2.90
N TYR A 309 -13.38 -8.70 3.14
CA TYR A 309 -13.95 -7.77 2.16
C TYR A 309 -14.37 -8.41 0.82
N ASN A 310 -14.61 -9.74 0.79
CA ASN A 310 -14.97 -10.49 -0.41
C ASN A 310 -13.96 -10.37 -1.57
N ILE A 311 -12.68 -10.14 -1.27
CA ILE A 311 -11.67 -9.86 -2.32
C ILE A 311 -11.47 -11.00 -3.32
N GLN A 312 -11.80 -12.25 -2.97
CA GLN A 312 -11.62 -13.41 -3.85
C GLN A 312 -12.40 -13.33 -5.17
N LYS A 313 -13.41 -12.46 -5.27
CA LYS A 313 -14.20 -12.29 -6.50
C LYS A 313 -13.61 -11.26 -7.45
N ILE A 314 -12.70 -10.39 -7.00
CA ILE A 314 -12.29 -9.17 -7.71
C ILE A 314 -10.90 -9.24 -8.35
N PHE A 315 -10.15 -10.33 -8.14
CA PHE A 315 -8.89 -10.58 -8.83
C PHE A 315 -8.85 -11.97 -9.50
N THR A 316 -7.88 -12.14 -10.40
CA THR A 316 -7.41 -13.46 -10.83
C THR A 316 -5.94 -13.59 -10.48
N LEU A 317 -5.50 -14.79 -10.08
CA LEU A 317 -4.10 -15.04 -9.71
C LEU A 317 -3.58 -16.24 -10.49
N LYS A 318 -2.56 -15.99 -11.30
CA LYS A 318 -1.74 -17.02 -11.95
C LYS A 318 -0.40 -17.12 -11.24
N LEU A 319 0.04 -18.35 -10.96
CA LEU A 319 1.42 -18.63 -10.57
C LEU A 319 2.16 -19.18 -11.79
N THR A 320 3.21 -18.49 -12.22
CA THR A 320 4.02 -18.86 -13.39
C THR A 320 5.43 -19.27 -12.92
N PRO A 321 5.80 -20.55 -12.98
CA PRO A 321 7.13 -20.97 -12.61
C PRO A 321 8.16 -20.47 -13.63
N ILE A 322 9.34 -20.09 -13.14
CA ILE A 322 10.45 -19.65 -13.98
C ILE A 322 11.50 -20.74 -14.12
N TRP A 323 12.31 -20.64 -15.17
CA TRP A 323 13.54 -21.41 -15.33
C TRP A 323 14.72 -20.45 -15.15
N ASN A 324 15.35 -20.45 -13.97
CA ASN A 324 16.53 -19.63 -13.72
C ASN A 324 17.70 -20.02 -14.65
N GLU A 325 18.72 -19.17 -14.76
CA GLU A 325 19.86 -19.39 -15.67
C GLU A 325 20.57 -20.74 -15.45
N TRP A 326 20.73 -21.16 -14.19
CA TRP A 326 21.37 -22.45 -13.87
C TRP A 326 20.53 -23.63 -14.38
N ASN A 327 19.24 -23.64 -14.06
CA ASN A 327 18.29 -24.68 -14.49
C ASN A 327 18.18 -24.73 -16.02
N LYS A 328 18.15 -23.60 -16.71
CA LYS A 328 18.12 -23.57 -18.19
C LYS A 328 19.34 -24.28 -18.78
N ASN A 329 20.53 -23.96 -18.30
CA ASN A 329 21.77 -24.56 -18.78
C ASN A 329 21.86 -26.05 -18.45
N GLU A 330 21.51 -26.45 -17.22
CA GLU A 330 21.50 -27.85 -16.81
C GLU A 330 20.51 -28.66 -17.67
N CYS A 331 19.27 -28.20 -17.79
CA CYS A 331 18.20 -28.94 -18.45
C CYS A 331 18.33 -29.01 -19.98
N ASN A 332 19.13 -28.12 -20.59
CA ASN A 332 19.50 -28.21 -21.99
C ASN A 332 20.56 -29.30 -22.27
N THR A 333 21.34 -29.71 -21.25
CA THR A 333 22.41 -30.70 -21.40
C THR A 333 22.03 -32.09 -20.89
N ARG A 334 21.34 -32.16 -19.75
CA ARG A 334 20.91 -33.42 -19.13
C ARG A 334 19.60 -33.22 -18.37
N ILE A 335 18.68 -34.17 -18.50
CA ILE A 335 17.47 -34.19 -17.67
C ILE A 335 17.81 -34.66 -16.26
N THR A 336 17.76 -33.73 -15.30
CA THR A 336 17.92 -34.02 -13.87
C THR A 336 16.57 -34.10 -13.18
N LYS A 337 16.57 -34.52 -11.90
CA LYS A 337 15.36 -34.49 -11.07
C LYS A 337 14.85 -33.06 -10.88
N SER A 338 15.74 -32.06 -10.81
CA SER A 338 15.39 -30.63 -10.76
C SER A 338 14.64 -30.19 -12.01
N CYS A 339 15.17 -30.53 -13.20
CA CYS A 339 14.51 -30.25 -14.48
C CYS A 339 13.08 -30.79 -14.52
N ARG A 340 12.89 -32.05 -14.11
CA ARG A 340 11.57 -32.67 -14.03
C ARG A 340 10.69 -31.98 -12.99
N ASN A 341 11.26 -31.51 -11.87
CA ASN A 341 10.52 -30.79 -10.83
C ASN A 341 9.90 -29.51 -11.38
N ILE A 342 10.71 -28.63 -12.00
CA ILE A 342 10.27 -27.37 -12.62
C ILE A 342 9.26 -27.64 -13.73
N ALA A 343 9.49 -28.67 -14.55
CA ALA A 343 8.58 -29.07 -15.63
C ALA A 343 7.17 -29.40 -15.11
N VAL A 344 7.04 -30.05 -13.93
CA VAL A 344 5.72 -30.33 -13.34
C VAL A 344 4.95 -29.03 -13.08
N TYR A 345 5.58 -28.04 -12.43
CA TYR A 345 4.95 -26.74 -12.20
C TYR A 345 4.59 -26.05 -13.52
N HIS A 346 5.50 -26.05 -14.49
CA HIS A 346 5.29 -25.37 -15.77
C HIS A 346 4.14 -26.01 -16.54
N CYS A 347 4.10 -27.34 -16.63
CA CYS A 347 3.02 -28.08 -17.29
C CYS A 347 1.66 -27.85 -16.61
N ILE A 348 1.62 -27.75 -15.27
CA ILE A 348 0.39 -27.39 -14.54
C ILE A 348 -0.05 -25.96 -14.88
N SER A 349 0.85 -24.98 -14.77
CA SER A 349 0.56 -23.57 -15.10
C SER A 349 0.08 -23.40 -16.55
N LYS A 350 0.65 -24.16 -17.49
CA LYS A 350 0.34 -24.10 -18.92
C LYS A 350 -0.98 -24.77 -19.28
N HIS A 351 -1.28 -25.94 -18.72
CA HIS A 351 -2.39 -26.79 -19.18
C HIS A 351 -3.62 -26.80 -18.27
N LEU A 352 -3.58 -26.10 -17.14
CA LEU A 352 -4.71 -26.01 -16.22
C LEU A 352 -5.29 -24.59 -16.21
N ASP A 353 -6.26 -24.35 -17.09
CA ASP A 353 -6.91 -23.04 -17.30
C ASP A 353 -7.63 -22.52 -16.05
N ASN A 354 -8.14 -23.42 -15.19
CA ASN A 354 -8.73 -23.02 -13.92
C ASN A 354 -7.62 -22.54 -12.97
N LEU A 355 -7.40 -21.24 -12.93
CA LEU A 355 -6.35 -20.59 -12.15
C LEU A 355 -6.41 -20.94 -10.65
N LYS A 356 -7.60 -21.02 -10.04
CA LYS A 356 -7.73 -21.38 -8.63
C LYS A 356 -7.26 -22.81 -8.38
N THR A 357 -7.64 -23.75 -9.23
CA THR A 357 -7.18 -25.15 -9.14
C THR A 357 -5.68 -25.26 -9.43
N SER A 358 -5.17 -24.51 -10.41
CA SER A 358 -3.74 -24.45 -10.73
C SER A 358 -2.90 -23.94 -9.55
N THR A 359 -3.26 -22.78 -9.00
CA THR A 359 -2.60 -22.20 -7.82
C THR A 359 -2.64 -23.15 -6.62
N ASN A 360 -3.80 -23.76 -6.34
CA ASN A 360 -3.95 -24.71 -5.23
C ASN A 360 -3.13 -26.00 -5.40
N LEU A 361 -2.95 -26.47 -6.63
CA LEU A 361 -2.11 -27.63 -6.90
C LEU A 361 -0.62 -27.27 -6.79
N GLN A 362 -0.20 -26.15 -7.38
CA GLN A 362 1.19 -25.67 -7.27
C GLN A 362 1.59 -25.42 -5.81
N MET A 363 0.74 -24.79 -4.99
CA MET A 363 1.02 -24.61 -3.55
C MET A 363 1.17 -25.93 -2.80
N CYS A 364 0.34 -26.94 -3.10
CA CYS A 364 0.47 -28.26 -2.49
C CYS A 364 1.84 -28.91 -2.79
N LEU A 365 2.32 -28.75 -4.02
CA LEU A 365 3.62 -29.29 -4.43
C LEU A 365 4.77 -28.57 -3.71
N MET A 366 4.71 -27.24 -3.59
CA MET A 366 5.69 -26.45 -2.83
C MET A 366 5.70 -26.82 -1.34
N GLU A 367 4.52 -26.97 -0.72
CA GLU A 367 4.40 -27.42 0.68
C GLU A 367 4.98 -28.82 0.89
N SER A 368 4.79 -29.72 -0.07
CA SER A 368 5.37 -31.07 -0.02
C SER A 368 6.89 -31.04 -0.12
N LYS A 369 7.44 -30.13 -0.95
CA LYS A 369 8.89 -29.90 -1.04
C LYS A 369 9.44 -29.33 0.26
N LEU A 370 8.82 -28.30 0.83
CA LEU A 370 9.28 -27.67 2.07
C LEU A 370 9.22 -28.61 3.28
N ASN A 371 8.10 -29.32 3.45
CA ASN A 371 7.83 -30.08 4.69
C ASN A 371 8.39 -31.51 4.66
N LYS A 372 8.53 -32.09 3.46
CA LYS A 372 8.89 -33.51 3.30
C LYS A 372 10.04 -33.74 2.33
N ASN A 373 10.62 -32.68 1.77
CA ASN A 373 11.66 -32.74 0.74
C ASN A 373 11.27 -33.61 -0.47
N LYS A 374 9.99 -33.68 -0.81
CA LYS A 374 9.50 -34.44 -1.95
C LYS A 374 9.50 -33.58 -3.21
N MET A 375 9.96 -34.16 -4.31
CA MET A 375 9.86 -33.51 -5.61
C MET A 375 8.40 -33.51 -6.08
N ALA A 376 8.04 -32.51 -6.87
CA ALA A 376 6.71 -32.27 -7.39
C ALA A 376 6.13 -33.49 -8.13
N PHE A 377 6.94 -34.24 -8.87
CA PHE A 377 6.44 -35.45 -9.54
C PHE A 377 6.01 -36.55 -8.54
N ASP A 378 6.77 -36.74 -7.48
CA ASP A 378 6.45 -37.73 -6.44
C ASP A 378 5.23 -37.25 -5.62
N ALA A 379 5.24 -35.98 -5.21
CA ALA A 379 4.14 -35.35 -4.49
C ALA A 379 2.82 -35.37 -5.29
N LEU A 380 2.86 -35.28 -6.63
CA LEU A 380 1.67 -35.37 -7.50
C LEU A 380 0.98 -36.74 -7.40
N ASN A 381 1.75 -37.81 -7.17
CA ASN A 381 1.26 -39.17 -7.01
C ASN A 381 0.99 -39.54 -5.54
N GLU A 382 1.37 -38.68 -4.60
CA GLU A 382 1.28 -38.93 -3.16
C GLU A 382 0.48 -37.82 -2.44
N GLU A 383 1.14 -36.86 -1.80
CA GLU A 383 0.51 -35.80 -1.00
C GLU A 383 -0.58 -35.01 -1.74
N CYS A 384 -0.30 -34.68 -3.01
CA CYS A 384 -1.16 -33.88 -3.85
C CYS A 384 -2.06 -34.73 -4.76
N ARG A 385 -2.01 -36.08 -4.62
CA ARG A 385 -2.76 -37.03 -5.45
C ARG A 385 -4.24 -36.73 -5.49
N LYS A 386 -4.86 -36.40 -4.36
CA LYS A 386 -6.31 -36.10 -4.33
C LYS A 386 -6.66 -34.88 -5.17
N LYS A 387 -5.87 -33.80 -5.06
CA LYS A 387 -6.06 -32.57 -5.85
C LYS A 387 -5.85 -32.84 -7.34
N PHE A 388 -4.83 -33.64 -7.68
CA PHE A 388 -4.53 -34.00 -9.06
C PHE A 388 -5.56 -34.97 -9.66
N PHE A 389 -5.98 -36.00 -8.92
CA PHE A 389 -6.92 -37.02 -9.39
C PHE A 389 -8.29 -36.46 -9.73
N ASN A 390 -8.72 -35.40 -9.02
CA ASN A 390 -9.98 -34.70 -9.27
C ASN A 390 -9.99 -33.88 -10.57
N LEU A 391 -8.86 -33.73 -11.26
CA LEU A 391 -8.82 -33.10 -12.57
C LEU A 391 -9.43 -34.00 -13.65
N PRO A 392 -10.06 -33.43 -14.70
CA PRO A 392 -10.52 -34.18 -15.86
C PRO A 392 -9.42 -35.04 -16.49
N LEU A 393 -9.76 -36.27 -16.88
CA LEU A 393 -8.80 -37.24 -17.42
C LEU A 393 -7.97 -36.70 -18.61
N PRO A 394 -8.54 -35.99 -19.61
CA PRO A 394 -7.75 -35.42 -20.69
C PRO A 394 -6.67 -34.45 -20.21
N ILE A 395 -7.00 -33.60 -19.22
CA ILE A 395 -6.06 -32.63 -18.65
C ILE A 395 -4.94 -33.34 -17.88
N LYS A 396 -5.28 -34.34 -17.05
CA LYS A 396 -4.29 -35.16 -16.35
C LYS A 396 -3.30 -35.80 -17.33
N ASN A 397 -3.81 -36.40 -18.40
CA ASN A 397 -2.99 -37.03 -19.42
C ASN A 397 -2.08 -36.03 -20.15
N THR A 398 -2.58 -34.83 -20.46
CA THR A 398 -1.78 -33.76 -21.07
C THR A 398 -0.65 -33.30 -20.13
N ILE A 399 -0.95 -33.07 -18.85
CA ILE A 399 0.05 -32.70 -17.85
C ILE A 399 1.10 -33.80 -17.72
N LEU A 400 0.70 -35.07 -17.57
CA LEU A 400 1.64 -36.19 -17.49
C LEU A 400 2.51 -36.26 -18.74
N LYS A 401 1.93 -36.23 -19.95
CA LYS A 401 2.71 -36.24 -21.20
C LYS A 401 3.70 -35.09 -21.28
N CYS A 402 3.29 -33.88 -20.88
CA CYS A 402 4.15 -32.70 -20.83
C CYS A 402 5.36 -32.89 -19.89
N THR A 403 5.18 -33.59 -18.76
CA THR A 403 6.26 -33.85 -17.79
C THR A 403 7.24 -34.97 -18.17
N HIS A 404 6.84 -35.90 -19.05
CA HIS A 404 7.67 -37.05 -19.46
C HIS A 404 8.56 -36.79 -20.69
N GLY A 405 8.71 -35.52 -21.11
CA GLY A 405 9.50 -35.18 -22.29
C GLY A 405 10.96 -35.63 -22.20
N ASN A 406 11.51 -36.10 -23.33
CA ASN A 406 12.94 -36.42 -23.48
C ASN A 406 13.84 -35.16 -23.51
N ASN A 407 13.24 -33.97 -23.54
CA ASN A 407 13.86 -32.67 -23.26
C ASN A 407 12.75 -31.67 -22.86
N TYR A 408 13.15 -30.54 -22.25
CA TYR A 408 12.23 -29.47 -21.84
C TYR A 408 12.43 -28.16 -22.62
N ASN A 409 13.19 -28.19 -23.73
CA ASN A 409 13.56 -27.00 -24.52
C ASN A 409 12.34 -26.19 -24.97
N SER A 410 11.21 -26.86 -25.27
CA SER A 410 9.97 -26.19 -25.64
C SER A 410 9.40 -25.35 -24.49
N LEU A 411 9.40 -25.88 -23.25
CA LEU A 411 8.93 -25.17 -22.06
C LEU A 411 9.88 -24.01 -21.69
N ILE A 412 11.19 -24.24 -21.81
CA ILE A 412 12.21 -23.21 -21.58
C ILE A 412 12.05 -22.06 -22.59
N LYS A 413 11.93 -22.37 -23.88
CA LYS A 413 11.73 -21.37 -24.94
C LYS A 413 10.42 -20.59 -24.77
N GLU A 414 9.34 -21.26 -24.38
CA GLU A 414 8.06 -20.61 -24.05
C GLU A 414 8.22 -19.64 -22.87
N HIS A 415 8.95 -20.06 -21.83
CA HIS A 415 9.26 -19.22 -20.69
C HIS A 415 10.13 -18.00 -21.09
N GLU A 416 11.19 -18.19 -21.86
CA GLU A 416 12.06 -17.11 -22.34
C GLU A 416 11.30 -16.12 -23.22
N ASN A 417 10.46 -16.61 -24.13
CA ASN A 417 9.57 -15.78 -24.93
C ASN A 417 8.65 -14.97 -24.02
N PHE A 418 8.02 -15.59 -23.01
CA PHE A 418 7.18 -14.88 -22.06
C PHE A 418 7.96 -13.78 -21.31
N LEU A 419 9.14 -14.08 -20.77
CA LEU A 419 10.00 -13.09 -20.12
C LEU A 419 10.41 -11.95 -21.05
N SER A 420 10.59 -12.20 -22.36
CA SER A 420 10.89 -11.13 -23.33
C SER A 420 9.73 -10.16 -23.56
N THR A 421 8.51 -10.54 -23.17
CA THR A 421 7.31 -9.69 -23.32
C THR A 421 7.00 -8.83 -22.08
N ILE A 422 7.66 -9.07 -20.94
CA ILE A 422 7.38 -8.30 -19.72
C ILE A 422 7.98 -6.90 -19.84
N THR A 423 7.17 -5.89 -19.52
CA THR A 423 7.50 -4.46 -19.71
C THR A 423 6.75 -3.62 -18.68
N PRO A 424 7.24 -2.42 -18.29
CA PRO A 424 8.53 -1.82 -18.68
C PRO A 424 9.74 -2.45 -17.97
N ASP A 425 9.57 -2.91 -16.73
CA ASP A 425 10.71 -3.31 -15.92
C ASP A 425 11.03 -4.79 -16.11
N LYS A 426 12.33 -5.10 -16.20
CA LYS A 426 12.79 -6.48 -16.15
C LYS A 426 12.69 -7.01 -14.73
N MET A 427 12.38 -8.30 -14.61
CA MET A 427 12.41 -9.00 -13.33
C MET A 427 13.82 -8.95 -12.73
N THR A 428 13.93 -8.61 -11.45
CA THR A 428 15.22 -8.52 -10.72
C THR A 428 15.28 -9.41 -9.49
N LYS A 429 14.15 -9.96 -9.04
CA LYS A 429 14.03 -10.83 -7.86
C LYS A 429 12.80 -11.71 -7.96
N GLU A 430 12.81 -12.83 -7.27
CA GLU A 430 11.68 -13.73 -7.10
C GLU A 430 11.11 -13.68 -5.66
N PRO A 431 9.79 -13.87 -5.48
CA PRO A 431 8.78 -13.87 -6.53
C PRO A 431 8.59 -12.47 -7.14
N TRP A 432 8.12 -12.42 -8.38
CA TRP A 432 7.89 -11.18 -9.13
C TRP A 432 6.42 -11.05 -9.56
N LEU A 433 5.78 -9.98 -9.14
CA LEU A 433 4.37 -9.67 -9.40
C LEU A 433 4.22 -8.85 -10.68
N LEU A 434 3.36 -9.33 -11.58
CA LEU A 434 2.78 -8.54 -12.65
C LEU A 434 1.34 -8.16 -12.30
N ILE A 435 0.97 -6.91 -12.58
CA ILE A 435 -0.38 -6.39 -12.38
C ILE A 435 -0.93 -5.97 -13.74
N ASN A 436 -2.04 -6.58 -14.17
CA ASN A 436 -2.64 -6.36 -15.49
C ASN A 436 -1.62 -6.48 -16.63
N SER A 437 -0.69 -7.43 -16.51
CA SER A 437 0.43 -7.70 -17.42
C SER A 437 1.58 -6.69 -17.42
N TYR A 438 1.53 -5.65 -16.59
CA TYR A 438 2.66 -4.73 -16.41
C TYR A 438 3.64 -5.27 -15.37
N SER A 439 4.91 -5.12 -15.66
CA SER A 439 6.05 -5.48 -14.82
C SER A 439 6.66 -4.22 -14.24
N LEU A 440 6.53 -4.03 -12.93
CA LEU A 440 6.97 -2.81 -12.25
C LEU A 440 7.79 -3.16 -11.01
N SER A 441 8.97 -2.57 -10.89
CA SER A 441 9.86 -2.76 -9.74
C SER A 441 9.22 -2.30 -8.45
N ASN A 442 8.49 -1.19 -8.48
CA ASN A 442 7.80 -0.67 -7.30
C ASN A 442 6.54 -1.47 -6.93
N ALA A 443 5.88 -2.15 -7.90
CA ALA A 443 4.75 -3.03 -7.61
C ALA A 443 5.13 -4.19 -6.67
N GLN A 444 6.41 -4.56 -6.62
CA GLN A 444 6.89 -5.62 -5.74
C GLN A 444 6.78 -5.26 -4.26
N ASN A 445 6.79 -3.97 -3.92
CA ASN A 445 6.66 -3.48 -2.55
C ASN A 445 5.22 -3.61 -2.01
N TYR A 446 4.26 -3.95 -2.87
CA TYR A 446 2.86 -4.13 -2.50
C TYR A 446 2.49 -5.57 -2.10
N LEU A 447 3.38 -6.55 -2.33
CA LEU A 447 3.12 -7.94 -1.94
C LEU A 447 2.65 -8.11 -0.48
N PRO A 448 3.22 -7.40 0.53
CA PRO A 448 2.79 -7.53 1.93
C PRO A 448 1.39 -6.98 2.22
N ILE A 449 0.86 -6.10 1.36
CA ILE A 449 -0.41 -5.36 1.55
C ILE A 449 -1.40 -5.59 0.40
N LEU A 450 -1.19 -6.65 -0.39
CA LEU A 450 -1.90 -6.88 -1.64
C LEU A 450 -3.41 -7.08 -1.43
N ASP A 451 -3.82 -7.67 -0.30
CA ASP A 451 -5.23 -7.82 0.11
C ASP A 451 -5.94 -6.47 0.19
N LYS A 452 -5.32 -5.50 0.86
CA LYS A 452 -5.86 -4.15 1.05
C LYS A 452 -5.83 -3.38 -0.26
N MET A 453 -4.75 -3.48 -1.02
CA MET A 453 -4.62 -2.79 -2.31
C MET A 453 -5.63 -3.29 -3.34
N ILE A 454 -5.82 -4.60 -3.47
CA ILE A 454 -6.82 -5.16 -4.39
C ILE A 454 -8.21 -4.67 -4.03
N CYS A 455 -8.53 -4.56 -2.73
CA CYS A 455 -9.78 -3.98 -2.25
C CYS A 455 -9.96 -2.53 -2.74
N ILE A 456 -8.93 -1.69 -2.69
CA ILE A 456 -9.05 -0.28 -3.15
C ILE A 456 -8.87 -0.07 -4.65
N TRP A 457 -8.22 -0.97 -5.37
CA TRP A 457 -8.01 -0.84 -6.82
C TRP A 457 -9.22 -1.27 -7.63
N TYR A 458 -10.01 -2.22 -7.13
CA TYR A 458 -11.17 -2.71 -7.87
C TYR A 458 -12.33 -1.71 -7.84
N ASN A 459 -12.94 -1.50 -9.01
CA ASN A 459 -14.14 -0.68 -9.18
C ASN A 459 -15.20 -1.52 -9.90
N GLY A 460 -16.28 -1.86 -9.22
CA GLY A 460 -17.32 -2.72 -9.80
C GLY A 460 -18.47 -3.00 -8.85
N LYS A 461 -19.47 -3.71 -9.36
CA LYS A 461 -20.64 -4.17 -8.62
C LYS A 461 -20.25 -5.11 -7.48
N ASP A 462 -21.13 -5.18 -6.48
CA ASP A 462 -21.02 -6.04 -5.29
C ASP A 462 -19.74 -5.82 -4.48
N HIS A 463 -19.09 -4.67 -4.65
CA HIS A 463 -17.89 -4.27 -3.93
C HIS A 463 -18.01 -2.80 -3.54
N ASP A 464 -17.80 -2.49 -2.26
CA ASP A 464 -17.80 -1.12 -1.78
C ASP A 464 -16.46 -0.80 -1.12
N ARG A 465 -15.71 0.09 -1.79
CA ARG A 465 -14.38 0.54 -1.39
C ARG A 465 -14.40 1.21 0.00
N ASN A 466 -15.53 1.77 0.42
CA ASN A 466 -15.67 2.38 1.74
C ASN A 466 -15.60 1.37 2.89
N PHE A 467 -15.80 0.08 2.63
CA PHE A 467 -15.65 -0.96 3.66
C PHE A 467 -14.26 -1.58 3.70
N CYS A 468 -13.38 -1.29 2.74
CA CYS A 468 -12.02 -1.83 2.68
C CYS A 468 -11.21 -1.42 3.92
N GLY A 469 -10.84 -2.38 4.76
CA GLY A 469 -10.09 -2.12 5.99
C GLY A 469 -10.88 -1.38 7.08
N ARG A 470 -12.18 -1.08 6.88
CA ARG A 470 -12.90 -0.13 7.74
C ARG A 470 -12.92 -0.53 9.20
N CYS A 471 -13.23 -1.79 9.48
CA CYS A 471 -13.25 -2.31 10.84
C CYS A 471 -11.85 -2.49 11.45
N GLU A 472 -10.81 -2.49 10.63
CA GLU A 472 -9.43 -2.48 11.11
C GLU A 472 -9.01 -1.06 11.50
N TYR A 473 -9.41 0.00 10.79
CA TYR A 473 -8.98 1.37 11.12
C TYR A 473 -9.96 2.18 11.99
N GLU A 474 -11.24 1.81 12.01
CA GLU A 474 -12.35 2.42 12.79
C GLU A 474 -12.88 1.38 13.81
N GLU A 475 -12.00 0.87 14.66
CA GLU A 475 -12.22 -0.32 15.51
C GLU A 475 -13.46 -0.25 16.42
N SER A 476 -13.87 0.91 16.91
CA SER A 476 -15.01 1.03 17.85
C SER A 476 -16.39 1.14 17.18
N ARG A 477 -16.44 1.35 15.86
CA ARG A 477 -17.69 1.57 15.11
C ARG A 477 -18.00 0.46 14.10
N CYS A 478 -17.16 -0.56 14.08
CA CYS A 478 -17.48 -1.91 13.67
C CYS A 478 -17.52 -2.81 14.91
#